data_AF-A0A7W7RTD5-F1
#
_entry.id   AF-A0A7W7RTD5-F1
#
_cell.length_a   1.000
_cell.length_b   1.000
_cell.length_c   1.000
_cell.angle_alpha   90.00
_cell.angle_beta   90.00
_cell.angle_gamma   90.00
#
_symmetry.space_group_name_H-M   'P 1'
#
loop_
_entity.id
_entity.type
_entity.pdbx_description
1 polymer ?
#
loop_
_entity_poly.entity_id
_entity_poly.type
_entity_poly.pdbx_seq_one_letter_code
_entity_poly.pdbx_strand_id
1 'polypeptide(L)'
;MSAAEDRARINFLSMDAAKERLVGIVKELDTTTDTLMTQITNDFAGAWEGDAVEFFAEHKKRWDNIEATMVVQLQQAAVAIGIAKENYELAEAKNKNLWIVN
;
A
#
# COMPACT_ATOMS: atom_id res chain seq x y z
N MET A 1 -8.24 -12.48 28.72
CA MET A 1 -8.36 -11.92 27.36
C MET A 1 -9.59 -12.54 26.74
N SER A 2 -10.53 -11.73 26.26
CA SER A 2 -11.78 -12.23 25.67
C SER A 2 -11.58 -12.69 24.22
N ALA A 3 -12.43 -13.60 23.73
CA ALA A 3 -12.37 -14.03 22.33
C ALA A 3 -12.58 -12.88 21.32
N ALA A 4 -13.16 -11.75 21.75
CA ALA A 4 -13.29 -10.55 20.94
C ALA A 4 -11.97 -9.78 20.80
N GLU A 5 -11.16 -9.73 21.87
CA GLU A 5 -9.82 -9.12 21.90
C GLU A 5 -8.85 -9.85 20.98
N ASP A 6 -8.85 -11.19 21.04
CA ASP A 6 -8.01 -11.99 20.14
C ASP A 6 -8.37 -11.77 18.67
N ARG A 7 -9.66 -11.70 18.33
CA ARG A 7 -10.10 -11.42 16.96
C ARG A 7 -9.72 -10.02 16.49
N ALA A 8 -9.88 -9.00 17.33
CA ALA A 8 -9.50 -7.62 16.97
C ALA A 8 -8.00 -7.52 16.69
N ARG A 9 -7.17 -8.12 17.55
CA ARG A 9 -5.71 -8.17 17.37
C ARG A 9 -5.32 -8.91 16.08
N ILE A 10 -5.91 -10.08 15.82
CA ILE A 10 -5.66 -10.86 14.60
C ILE A 10 -6.06 -10.05 13.35
N ASN A 11 -7.20 -9.36 13.40
CA ASN A 11 -7.66 -8.53 12.29
C ASN A 11 -6.68 -7.40 11.97
N PHE A 12 -6.18 -6.68 12.97
CA PHE A 12 -5.19 -5.61 12.76
C PHE A 12 -3.88 -6.15 12.17
N LEU A 13 -3.36 -7.27 12.67
CA LEU A 13 -2.17 -7.92 12.11
C LEU A 13 -2.38 -8.33 10.64
N SER A 14 -3.55 -8.88 10.31
CA SER A 14 -3.90 -9.24 8.94
C SER A 14 -3.99 -8.01 8.02
N MET A 15 -4.49 -6.88 8.53
CA MET A 15 -4.58 -5.63 7.78
C MET A 15 -3.19 -5.03 7.49
N ASP A 16 -2.29 -5.05 8.48
CA ASP A 16 -0.91 -4.60 8.27
C ASP A 16 -0.17 -5.44 7.23
N ALA A 17 -0.31 -6.78 7.31
CA ALA A 17 0.28 -7.69 6.33
C ALA A 17 -0.34 -7.52 4.92
N ALA A 18 -1.63 -7.21 4.81
CA ALA A 18 -2.26 -6.91 3.53
C ALA A 18 -1.70 -5.61 2.92
N LYS A 19 -1.54 -4.56 3.73
CA LYS A 19 -0.92 -3.30 3.31
C LYS A 19 0.51 -3.50 2.81
N GLU A 20 1.35 -4.21 3.56
CA GLU A 20 2.74 -4.47 3.15
C GLU A 20 2.83 -5.21 1.81
N ARG A 21 1.96 -6.21 1.60
CA ARG A 21 1.85 -6.90 0.31
C ARG A 21 1.44 -5.97 -0.82
N LEU A 22 0.45 -5.09 -0.60
CA LEU A 22 0.02 -4.13 -1.61
C LEU A 22 1.13 -3.12 -1.97
N VAL A 23 1.87 -2.63 -0.97
CA VAL A 23 3.04 -1.77 -1.22
C VAL A 23 4.10 -2.52 -2.03
N GLY A 24 4.33 -3.80 -1.74
CA GLY A 24 5.23 -4.66 -2.51
C GLY A 24 4.79 -4.78 -3.97
N ILE A 25 3.52 -5.06 -4.22
CA ILE A 25 2.94 -5.17 -5.58
C ILE A 25 3.11 -3.86 -6.35
N VAL A 26 2.85 -2.70 -5.73
CA VAL A 26 3.03 -1.40 -6.39
C VAL A 26 4.49 -1.15 -6.78
N LYS A 27 5.45 -1.51 -5.93
CA LYS A 27 6.88 -1.42 -6.27
C LYS A 27 7.30 -2.37 -7.40
N GLU A 28 6.71 -3.55 -7.43
CA GLU A 28 6.96 -4.53 -8.49
C GLU A 28 6.41 -4.04 -9.84
N LEU A 29 5.25 -3.38 -9.83
CA LEU A 29 4.66 -2.74 -11.01
C LEU A 29 5.57 -1.63 -11.56
N ASP A 30 6.04 -0.73 -10.68
CA ASP A 30 6.97 0.35 -11.01
C ASP A 30 8.25 -0.21 -11.66
N THR A 31 8.88 -1.18 -10.99
CA THR A 31 10.11 -1.84 -11.48
C THR A 31 9.90 -2.54 -12.84
N THR A 32 8.78 -3.23 -13.01
CA THR A 32 8.46 -3.94 -14.26
C THR A 32 8.27 -2.96 -15.41
N THR A 33 7.59 -1.85 -15.15
CA THR A 33 7.33 -0.78 -16.11
C THR A 33 8.64 -0.09 -16.53
N ASP A 34 9.51 0.24 -15.58
CA ASP A 34 10.82 0.83 -15.85
C ASP A 34 11.73 -0.13 -16.63
N THR A 35 11.68 -1.43 -16.29
CA THR A 35 12.42 -2.46 -17.01
C THR A 35 11.94 -2.57 -18.45
N LEU A 36 10.63 -2.57 -18.68
CA LEU A 36 10.05 -2.58 -20.02
C LEU A 36 10.54 -1.40 -20.84
N MET A 37 10.49 -0.18 -20.29
CA MET A 37 10.98 1.04 -20.97
C MET A 37 12.48 0.98 -21.29
N THR A 38 13.27 0.41 -20.38
CA THR A 38 14.70 0.23 -20.58
C THR A 38 14.98 -0.75 -21.72
N GLN A 39 14.29 -1.90 -21.73
CA GLN A 39 14.42 -2.92 -22.78
C GLN A 39 14.04 -2.36 -24.15
N ILE A 40 12.89 -1.69 -24.21
CA ILE A 40 12.40 -0.93 -25.35
C ILE A 40 13.48 0.01 -25.92
N THR A 41 14.10 0.82 -25.06
CA THR A 41 15.09 1.81 -25.50
C THR A 41 16.35 1.14 -26.02
N ASN A 42 16.76 0.03 -25.39
CA ASN A 42 17.96 -0.71 -25.75
C ASN A 42 17.78 -1.51 -27.05
N ASP A 43 16.67 -2.22 -27.20
CA ASP A 43 16.40 -3.13 -28.32
C ASP A 43 16.23 -2.37 -29.65
N PHE A 44 15.79 -1.12 -29.56
CA PHE A 44 15.52 -0.26 -30.72
C PHE A 44 16.42 0.99 -30.73
N ALA A 45 17.58 0.93 -30.08
CA ALA A 45 18.51 2.07 -30.03
C ALA A 45 18.82 2.61 -31.44
N GLY A 46 18.43 3.87 -31.70
CA GLY A 46 18.59 4.56 -32.99
C GLY A 46 17.44 4.39 -34.00
N ALA A 47 16.40 3.60 -33.68
CA ALA A 47 15.16 3.48 -34.46
C ALA A 47 13.90 3.80 -33.65
N TRP A 48 14.02 3.85 -32.31
CA TRP A 48 12.98 4.25 -31.38
C TRP A 48 12.84 5.78 -31.38
N GLU A 49 12.09 6.32 -32.34
CA GLU A 49 11.87 7.77 -32.52
C GLU A 49 10.39 8.08 -32.87
N GLY A 50 9.99 9.34 -32.71
CA GLY A 50 8.66 9.83 -33.08
C GLY A 50 7.51 9.37 -32.16
N ASP A 51 6.31 9.29 -32.72
CA ASP A 51 5.04 9.12 -31.98
C ASP A 51 5.01 7.90 -31.05
N ALA A 52 5.74 6.82 -31.38
CA ALA A 52 5.80 5.63 -30.53
C ALA A 52 6.49 5.90 -29.19
N VAL A 53 7.54 6.73 -29.19
CA VAL A 53 8.27 7.12 -27.97
C VAL A 53 7.36 7.96 -27.08
N GLU A 54 6.70 8.95 -27.67
CA GLU A 54 5.81 9.86 -26.97
C GLU A 54 4.62 9.10 -26.39
N PHE A 55 4.04 8.17 -27.16
CA PHE A 55 2.95 7.31 -26.71
C PHE A 55 3.36 6.49 -25.48
N PHE A 56 4.50 5.80 -25.53
CA PHE A 56 4.97 5.01 -24.40
C PHE A 56 5.34 5.87 -23.18
N ALA A 57 5.99 7.03 -23.39
CA ALA A 57 6.32 7.95 -22.31
C ALA A 57 5.06 8.51 -21.62
N GLU A 58 4.00 8.80 -22.39
CA GLU A 58 2.73 9.23 -21.83
C GLU A 58 2.08 8.12 -20.98
N HIS A 59 2.10 6.87 -21.46
CA HIS A 59 1.58 5.74 -20.70
C HIS A 59 2.37 5.49 -19.43
N LYS A 60 3.71 5.55 -19.51
CA LYS A 60 4.59 5.50 -18.35
C LYS A 60 4.20 6.53 -17.30
N LYS A 61 4.06 7.79 -17.71
CA LYS A 61 3.65 8.87 -16.81
C LYS A 61 2.28 8.60 -16.16
N ARG A 62 1.34 8.00 -16.89
CA ARG A 62 0.02 7.62 -16.34
C ARG A 62 0.17 6.52 -15.29
N TRP A 63 0.99 5.50 -15.54
CA TRP A 63 1.28 4.43 -14.58
C TRP A 63 1.94 4.98 -13.32
N ASP A 64 3.01 5.78 -13.47
CA ASP A 64 3.72 6.43 -12.36
C ASP A 64 2.76 7.25 -11.48
N ASN A 65 1.81 7.98 -12.09
CA ASN A 65 0.80 8.76 -11.35
C ASN A 65 -0.18 7.87 -10.57
N ILE A 66 -0.61 6.75 -11.17
CA ILE A 66 -1.51 5.80 -10.51
C ILE A 66 -0.79 5.15 -9.32
N GLU A 67 0.46 4.72 -9.51
CA GLU A 67 1.29 4.13 -8.46
C GLU A 67 1.50 5.09 -7.31
N ALA A 68 1.85 6.34 -7.59
CA ALA A 68 1.98 7.39 -6.57
C ALA A 68 0.66 7.58 -5.79
N THR A 69 -0.47 7.56 -6.49
CA THR A 69 -1.80 7.65 -5.85
C THR A 69 -2.07 6.45 -4.94
N MET A 70 -1.75 5.24 -5.39
CA MET A 70 -1.91 4.02 -4.59
C MET A 70 -1.04 4.05 -3.34
N VAL A 71 0.21 4.50 -3.45
CA VAL A 71 1.11 4.64 -2.29
C VAL A 71 0.51 5.59 -1.25
N VAL A 72 0.00 6.74 -1.67
CA VAL A 72 -0.63 7.71 -0.76
C VAL A 72 -1.87 7.11 -0.07
N GLN A 73 -2.74 6.42 -0.82
CA GLN A 73 -3.92 5.77 -0.26
C GLN A 73 -3.56 4.67 0.75
N LEU A 74 -2.52 3.88 0.47
CA LEU A 74 -2.03 2.84 1.38
C LEU A 74 -1.45 3.44 2.66
N GLN A 75 -0.76 4.59 2.57
CA GLN A 75 -0.28 5.32 3.75
C GLN A 75 -1.43 5.87 4.59
N GLN A 76 -2.46 6.44 3.95
CA GLN A 76 -3.67 6.91 4.66
C GLN A 76 -4.39 5.76 5.36
N ALA A 77 -4.53 4.61 4.71
CA ALA A 77 -5.10 3.41 5.31
C ALA A 77 -4.27 2.96 6.53
N ALA A 78 -2.93 3.00 6.44
CA ALA A 78 -2.05 2.66 7.56
C ALA A 78 -2.28 3.55 8.78
N VAL A 79 -2.40 4.86 8.57
CA VAL A 79 -2.70 5.82 9.65
C VAL A 79 -4.07 5.52 10.27
N ALA A 80 -5.09 5.30 9.44
CA ALA A 80 -6.43 4.98 9.92
C ALA A 80 -6.48 3.67 10.73
N ILE A 81 -5.76 2.63 10.28
CA ILE A 81 -5.62 1.35 11.00
C ILE A 81 -4.91 1.58 12.36
N GLY A 82 -3.85 2.38 12.38
CA GLY A 82 -3.13 2.74 13.60
C GLY A 82 -4.02 3.44 14.63
N ILE A 83 -4.78 4.45 14.20
CA ILE A 83 -5.74 5.17 15.06
C ILE A 83 -6.84 4.22 15.56
N ALA A 84 -7.37 3.35 14.68
CA ALA A 84 -8.40 2.38 15.08
C ALA A 84 -7.88 1.40 16.14
N LYS A 85 -6.62 0.95 16.01
CA LYS A 85 -5.96 0.09 16.98
C LYS A 85 -5.76 0.79 18.33
N GLU A 86 -5.25 2.03 18.34
CA GLU A 86 -5.05 2.81 19.56
C GLU A 86 -6.39 3.04 20.29
N ASN A 87 -7.43 3.45 19.56
CA ASN A 87 -8.77 3.63 20.12
C ASN A 87 -9.34 2.35 20.72
N TYR A 88 -9.09 1.20 20.06
CA TYR A 88 -9.49 -0.11 20.57
C TYR A 88 -8.77 -0.44 21.89
N GLU A 89 -7.45 -0.29 21.94
CA GLU A 89 -6.64 -0.56 23.15
C GLU A 89 -7.05 0.35 24.32
N LEU A 90 -7.32 1.64 24.06
CA LEU A 90 -7.80 2.59 25.06
C LEU A 90 -9.19 2.22 25.60
N ALA A 91 -10.11 1.80 24.73
CA ALA A 91 -11.44 1.36 25.14
C ALA A 91 -11.37 0.07 25.98
N GLU A 92 -10.50 -0.86 25.62
CA GLU A 92 -10.27 -2.07 26.39
C GLU A 92 -9.69 -1.77 27.78
N ALA A 93 -8.67 -0.89 27.86
CA ALA A 93 -8.09 -0.47 29.13
C ALA A 93 -9.12 0.17 30.06
N LYS A 94 -10.00 1.03 29.53
CA LYS A 94 -11.12 1.63 30.27
C LYS A 94 -12.10 0.57 30.77
N ASN A 95 -12.48 -0.39 29.93
CA ASN A 95 -13.40 -1.46 30.31
C ASN A 95 -12.82 -2.37 31.39
N LYS A 96 -11.54 -2.73 31.31
CA LYS A 96 -10.85 -3.49 32.37
C LYS A 96 -10.89 -2.76 33.71
N ASN A 97 -10.65 -1.44 33.72
CA ASN A 97 -10.70 -0.64 34.94
C ASN A 97 -12.10 -0.56 35.55
N LEU A 98 -13.17 -0.56 34.74
CA LEU A 98 -14.56 -0.58 35.24
C LEU A 98 -14.96 -1.92 35.86
N TRP A 99 -14.38 -3.03 35.40
CA TRP A 99 -14.70 -4.38 35.88
C TRP A 99 -13.88 -4.82 37.10
N ILE A 100 -12.83 -4.09 37.46
CA ILE A 100 -12.00 -4.36 38.65
C ILE A 100 -12.51 -3.59 39.89
N VAL A 101 -13.35 -2.58 39.71
CA VAL A 101 -13.84 -1.68 40.78
C VAL A 101 -15.29 -2.01 41.22
N ASN A 102 -15.87 -3.11 40.73
CA ASN A 102 -17.12 -3.70 41.23
C ASN A 102 -16.89 -5.14 41.69
#